data_AF-A0A4Q4W8Z0-F1
#
_entry.id   AF-A0A4Q4W8Z0-F1
#
_cell.length_a   1.000
_cell.length_b   1.000
_cell.length_c   1.000
_cell.angle_alpha   90.00
_cell.angle_beta   90.00
_cell.angle_gamma   90.00
#
_symmetry.space_group_name_H-M   'P 1'
#
loop_
_entity.id
_entity.type
_entity.pdbx_description
1 polymer ?
#
loop_
_entity_poly.entity_id
_entity_poly.type
_entity_poly.pdbx_seq_one_letter_code
_entity_poly.pdbx_strand_id
1 'polypeptide(L)'
;MQSAELGFALMLILYAESYGSIRNFALKHGDSISANRDLVALGCANLLSGLLHGMPVGAGYSATSANEAAGAQSRFSGLCAAAVVALIVWLFLPQLARIPEPVLAAIVIFAVSHSLHPAVFRPYWAWHRDRLVVIAA
;
A
#
# COMPACT_ATOMS: atom_id res chain seq x y z
N MET A 1 7.14 1.68 26.60
CA MET A 1 5.84 0.97 26.54
C MET A 1 5.00 1.49 25.37
N GLN A 2 4.78 2.81 25.25
CA GLN A 2 4.04 3.43 24.13
C GLN A 2 4.54 3.06 22.72
N SER A 3 5.86 2.92 22.51
CA SER A 3 6.41 2.49 21.22
C SER A 3 6.05 1.05 20.82
N ALA A 4 5.89 0.16 21.80
CA ALA A 4 5.49 -1.23 21.55
C ALA A 4 4.01 -1.33 21.16
N GLU A 5 3.15 -0.53 21.81
CA GLU A 5 1.72 -0.44 21.50
C GLU A 5 1.48 0.11 20.08
N LEU A 6 2.17 1.20 19.72
CA LEU A 6 2.09 1.78 18.38
C LEU A 6 2.66 0.84 17.32
N GLY A 7 3.78 0.16 17.62
CA GLY A 7 4.37 -0.82 16.71
C GLY A 7 3.44 -2.00 16.44
N PHE A 8 2.75 -2.50 17.47
CA PHE A 8 1.77 -3.57 17.33
C PHE A 8 0.54 -3.12 16.51
N ALA A 9 0.00 -1.93 16.80
CA ALA A 9 -1.12 -1.38 16.04
C ALA A 9 -0.77 -1.19 14.56
N LEU A 10 0.41 -0.62 14.26
CA LEU A 10 0.91 -0.46 12.90
C LEU A 10 1.05 -1.81 12.19
N MET A 11 1.62 -2.81 12.85
CA MET A 11 1.79 -4.15 12.29
C MET A 11 0.45 -4.78 11.87
N LEU A 12 -0.59 -4.64 12.69
CA LEU A 12 -1.93 -5.15 12.36
C LEU A 12 -2.54 -4.41 11.16
N ILE A 13 -2.46 -3.08 11.15
CA ILE A 13 -3.03 -2.26 10.06
C ILE A 13 -2.31 -2.57 8.74
N LEU A 14 -0.97 -2.56 8.75
CA LEU A 14 -0.15 -2.86 7.57
C LEU A 14 -0.42 -4.25 7.01
N TYR A 15 -0.54 -5.26 7.89
CA TYR A 15 -0.85 -6.61 7.44
C TYR A 15 -2.26 -6.70 6.86
N ALA A 16 -3.26 -6.09 7.51
CA ALA A 16 -4.65 -6.11 7.03
C ALA A 16 -4.79 -5.45 5.65
N GLU A 17 -4.19 -4.28 5.46
CA GLU A 17 -4.20 -3.56 4.17
C GLU A 17 -3.45 -4.36 3.08
N SER A 18 -2.26 -4.86 3.42
CA SER A 18 -1.42 -5.59 2.48
C SER A 18 -2.08 -6.90 2.04
N TYR A 19 -2.65 -7.64 2.98
CA TYR A 19 -3.33 -8.91 2.70
C TYR A 19 -4.55 -8.71 1.80
N GLY A 20 -5.32 -7.64 2.00
CA GLY A 20 -6.43 -7.26 1.11
C GLY A 20 -5.97 -7.04 -0.33
N SER A 21 -4.86 -6.31 -0.51
CA SER A 21 -4.27 -6.08 -1.83
C SER A 21 -3.75 -7.37 -2.47
N ILE A 22 -2.94 -8.16 -1.75
CA ILE A 22 -2.39 -9.43 -2.23
C ILE A 22 -3.51 -10.37 -2.68
N ARG A 23 -4.57 -10.49 -1.87
CA ARG A 23 -5.71 -11.36 -2.16
C ARG A 23 -6.48 -10.91 -3.38
N ASN A 24 -6.70 -9.61 -3.58
CA ASN A 24 -7.36 -9.10 -4.78
C ASN A 24 -6.59 -9.46 -6.06
N PHE A 25 -5.27 -9.27 -6.05
CA PHE A 25 -4.44 -9.60 -7.22
C PHE A 25 -4.35 -11.11 -7.46
N ALA A 26 -4.21 -11.91 -6.40
CA ALA A 26 -4.18 -13.36 -6.54
C ALA A 26 -5.50 -13.95 -7.03
N LEU A 27 -6.65 -13.40 -6.60
CA LEU A 27 -7.96 -13.78 -7.16
C LEU A 27 -8.08 -13.42 -8.64
N LYS A 28 -7.50 -12.29 -9.07
CA LYS A 28 -7.50 -11.85 -10.47
C LYS A 28 -6.65 -12.75 -11.38
N HIS A 29 -5.52 -13.26 -10.87
CA HIS A 29 -4.57 -14.08 -11.63
C HIS A 29 -4.73 -15.59 -11.40
N GLY A 30 -5.54 -16.01 -10.42
CA GLY A 30 -5.66 -17.42 -10.03
C GLY A 30 -4.46 -17.94 -9.24
N ASP A 31 -3.68 -17.06 -8.62
CA ASP A 31 -2.48 -17.43 -7.87
C ASP A 31 -2.81 -18.02 -6.49
N SER A 32 -1.92 -18.89 -6.00
CA SER A 32 -2.02 -19.43 -4.64
C SER A 32 -1.39 -18.50 -3.61
N ILE A 33 -2.18 -18.14 -2.59
CA ILE A 33 -1.76 -17.26 -1.50
C ILE A 33 -1.38 -18.12 -0.29
N SER A 34 -0.33 -17.72 0.44
CA SER A 34 0.02 -18.33 1.72
C SER A 34 0.22 -17.23 2.76
N ALA A 35 -0.76 -17.04 3.63
CA ALA A 35 -0.76 -16.00 4.66
C ALA A 35 0.51 -16.02 5.53
N ASN A 36 0.97 -17.19 5.94
CA ASN A 36 2.19 -17.33 6.75
C ASN A 36 3.44 -16.84 6.00
N ARG A 37 3.54 -17.13 4.70
CA ARG A 37 4.68 -16.70 3.88
C ARG A 37 4.66 -15.20 3.66
N ASP A 38 3.48 -14.63 3.40
CA ASP A 38 3.32 -13.20 3.16
C ASP A 38 3.56 -12.40 4.45
N LEU A 39 3.12 -12.92 5.61
CA LEU A 39 3.41 -12.33 6.92
C LEU A 39 4.91 -12.32 7.23
N VAL A 40 5.61 -13.44 7.00
CA VAL A 40 7.07 -13.50 7.17
C VAL A 40 7.78 -12.54 6.22
N ALA A 41 7.35 -12.46 4.96
CA ALA A 41 7.92 -11.53 3.99
C ALA A 41 7.75 -10.06 4.40
N LEU A 42 6.55 -9.67 4.84
CA LEU A 42 6.28 -8.32 5.36
C LEU A 42 7.07 -8.03 6.64
N GLY A 43 7.20 -9.01 7.54
CA GLY A 43 8.01 -8.89 8.75
C GLY A 43 9.49 -8.65 8.44
N CYS A 44 10.07 -9.46 7.56
CA CYS A 44 11.45 -9.28 7.10
C CYS A 44 11.66 -7.93 6.40
N ALA A 45 10.72 -7.51 5.54
CA ALA A 45 10.81 -6.22 4.85
C ALA A 45 10.78 -5.03 5.84
N ASN A 46 9.90 -5.07 6.85
CA ASN A 46 9.81 -4.02 7.85
C ASN A 46 10.99 -4.01 8.83
N LEU A 47 11.54 -5.18 9.18
CA LEU A 47 12.78 -5.26 9.95
C LEU A 47 13.95 -4.60 9.21
N LEU A 48 14.12 -4.92 7.93
CA LEU A 48 15.16 -4.29 7.09
C LEU A 48 14.92 -2.79 6.92
N SER A 49 13.66 -2.36 6.74
CA SER A 49 13.29 -0.95 6.67
C SER A 49 13.68 -0.22 7.96
N GLY A 50 13.31 -0.76 9.12
CA GLY A 50 13.64 -0.17 10.42
C GLY A 50 15.14 -0.06 10.68
N LEU A 51 15.93 -1.07 10.30
CA LEU A 51 17.40 -1.05 10.41
C LEU A 51 18.05 0.05 9.54
N LEU A 52 17.40 0.44 8.44
CA LEU A 52 17.85 1.48 7.53
C LEU A 52 17.21 2.85 7.84
N HIS A 53 16.54 3.00 9.00
CA HIS A 53 15.76 4.18 9.38
C HIS A 53 14.63 4.53 8.40
N GLY A 54 14.08 3.52 7.72
CA GLY A 54 12.94 3.64 6.83
C GLY A 54 11.60 3.65 7.57
N MET A 55 10.56 4.09 6.86
CA MET A 55 9.19 4.01 7.33
C MET A 55 8.62 2.58 7.18
N PRO A 56 7.55 2.23 7.91
CA PRO A 56 6.86 0.96 7.71
C PRO A 56 6.38 0.78 6.26
N VAL A 57 6.53 -0.43 5.73
CA VAL A 57 6.26 -0.77 4.32
C VAL A 57 5.22 -1.89 4.19
N GLY A 58 4.30 -1.73 3.25
CA GLY A 58 3.24 -2.72 2.94
C GLY A 58 3.21 -3.11 1.47
N ALA A 59 2.22 -3.92 1.08
CA ALA A 59 1.97 -4.28 -0.31
C ALA A 59 1.23 -3.12 -1.00
N GLY A 60 1.96 -2.30 -1.77
CA GLY A 60 1.39 -1.13 -2.45
C GLY A 60 0.45 -1.50 -3.61
N TYR A 61 -0.85 -1.30 -3.43
CA TYR A 61 -1.87 -1.55 -4.46
C TYR A 61 -1.58 -0.76 -5.75
N SER A 62 -1.34 0.55 -5.64
CA SER A 62 -1.12 1.44 -6.79
C SER A 62 0.16 1.11 -7.57
N ALA A 63 1.24 0.72 -6.86
CA ALA A 63 2.47 0.32 -7.52
C ALA A 63 2.31 -1.03 -8.24
N THR A 64 1.60 -1.97 -7.61
CA THR A 64 1.32 -3.28 -8.20
C THR A 64 0.40 -3.16 -9.42
N SER A 65 -0.63 -2.31 -9.36
CA SER A 65 -1.55 -2.10 -10.49
C SER A 65 -0.87 -1.42 -11.67
N ALA A 66 0.00 -0.43 -11.42
CA ALA A 66 0.80 0.19 -12.46
C ALA A 66 1.77 -0.82 -13.12
N ASN A 67 2.38 -1.70 -12.31
CA ASN A 67 3.28 -2.74 -12.81
C ASN A 67 2.53 -3.82 -13.62
N GLU A 68 1.32 -4.19 -13.18
CA GLU A 68 0.42 -5.09 -13.93
C GLU A 68 0.01 -4.44 -15.26
N ALA A 69 -0.36 -3.16 -15.27
CA ALA A 69 -0.71 -2.42 -16.48
C ALA A 69 0.47 -2.31 -17.47
N ALA A 70 1.70 -2.28 -16.96
CA ALA A 70 2.93 -2.35 -17.77
C ALA A 70 3.25 -3.78 -18.28
N GLY A 71 2.46 -4.79 -17.93
CA GLY A 71 2.62 -6.17 -18.40
C GLY A 71 3.68 -6.97 -17.63
N ALA A 72 4.03 -6.57 -16.42
CA ALA A 72 5.03 -7.29 -15.63
C ALA A 72 4.53 -8.68 -15.20
N GLN A 73 5.29 -9.73 -15.52
CA GLN A 73 4.95 -11.12 -15.18
C GLN A 73 5.92 -11.75 -14.17
N SER A 74 6.97 -11.04 -13.74
CA SER A 74 8.01 -11.59 -12.89
C SER A 74 8.40 -10.65 -11.74
N ARG A 75 8.95 -11.24 -10.68
CA ARG A 75 9.49 -10.53 -9.50
C ARG A 75 10.66 -9.59 -9.84
N PHE A 76 11.30 -9.77 -10.99
CA PHE A 76 12.37 -8.89 -11.46
C PHE A 76 11.89 -7.46 -11.68
N SER A 77 10.61 -7.26 -12.01
CA SER A 77 10.02 -5.92 -12.14
C SER A 77 10.16 -5.10 -10.86
N GLY A 78 9.95 -5.72 -9.69
CA GLY A 78 10.13 -5.06 -8.39
C GLY A 78 11.59 -4.71 -8.09
N LEU A 79 12.54 -5.58 -8.45
CA LEU A 79 13.97 -5.31 -8.32
C LEU A 79 14.42 -4.17 -9.23
N CYS A 80 13.95 -4.16 -10.48
CA CYS A 80 14.20 -3.05 -11.41
C CYS A 80 13.61 -1.74 -10.88
N ALA A 81 12.38 -1.75 -10.37
CA ALA A 81 11.76 -0.57 -9.77
C ALA A 81 12.57 -0.05 -8.57
N ALA A 82 13.02 -0.94 -7.67
CA ALA A 82 13.85 -0.57 -6.54
C ALA A 82 15.20 0.05 -6.98
N ALA A 83 15.86 -0.54 -7.97
CA ALA A 83 17.12 -0.03 -8.51
C ALA A 83 16.95 1.35 -9.18
N VAL A 84 15.87 1.53 -9.95
CA VAL A 84 15.55 2.81 -10.60
C VAL A 84 15.26 3.89 -9.55
N VAL A 85 14.45 3.58 -8.53
CA VAL A 85 14.18 4.52 -7.43
C VAL A 85 15.47 4.89 -6.70
N ALA A 86 16.33 3.91 -6.37
CA ALA A 86 17.62 4.18 -5.73
C ALA A 86 18.51 5.08 -6.59
N LEU A 87 18.57 4.86 -7.90
CA LEU A 87 19.33 5.68 -8.84
C LEU A 87 18.80 7.12 -8.92
N ILE A 88 17.47 7.28 -8.99
CA ILE A 88 16.83 8.60 -9.03
C ILE A 88 17.12 9.36 -7.74
N VAL A 89 16.95 8.71 -6.59
CA VAL A 89 17.25 9.32 -5.29
C VAL A 89 18.73 9.72 -5.24
N TRP A 90 19.65 8.87 -5.68
CA TRP A 90 21.07 9.17 -5.64
C TRP A 90 21.48 10.35 -6.56
N LEU A 91 20.89 10.44 -7.76
CA LEU A 91 21.24 11.46 -8.75
C LEU A 91 20.50 12.79 -8.57
N PHE A 92 19.22 12.73 -8.16
CA PHE A 92 18.31 13.88 -8.15
C PHE A 92 17.88 14.35 -6.75
N LEU A 93 18.46 13.80 -5.67
CA LEU A 93 18.15 14.23 -4.30
C LEU A 93 18.15 15.76 -4.11
N PRO A 94 19.18 16.51 -4.55
CA PRO A 94 19.24 17.95 -4.28
C PRO A 94 18.20 18.75 -5.07
N GLN A 95 17.72 18.24 -6.20
CA GLN A 95 16.64 18.83 -6.97
C GLN A 95 15.29 18.51 -6.34
N LEU A 96 15.11 17.26 -5.85
CA LEU A 96 13.89 16.83 -5.17
C LEU A 96 13.64 17.63 -3.88
N ALA A 97 14.71 17.99 -3.17
CA ALA A 97 14.65 18.82 -1.96
C ALA A 97 14.13 20.26 -2.20
N ARG A 98 14.07 20.72 -3.47
CA ARG A 98 13.57 22.06 -3.82
C ARG A 98 12.10 22.07 -4.25
N ILE A 99 11.44 20.91 -4.28
CA ILE A 99 10.05 20.81 -4.71
C ILE A 99 9.15 21.48 -3.65
N PRO A 100 8.29 22.44 -4.03
CA PRO A 100 7.37 23.07 -3.10
C PRO A 100 6.36 22.06 -2.54
N GLU A 101 6.12 22.11 -1.22
CA GLU A 101 5.11 21.28 -0.54
C GLU A 101 3.71 21.33 -1.19
N PRO A 102 3.22 22.47 -1.71
CA PRO A 102 1.90 22.51 -2.37
C PRO A 102 1.80 21.60 -3.60
N VAL A 103 2.90 21.41 -4.33
CA VAL A 103 2.92 20.51 -5.49
C VAL A 103 2.76 19.05 -5.03
N LEU A 104 3.46 18.69 -3.95
CA LEU A 104 3.37 17.35 -3.36
C LEU A 104 1.96 17.09 -2.82
N ALA A 105 1.36 18.07 -2.14
CA ALA A 105 -0.01 17.99 -1.65
C ALA A 105 -1.02 17.81 -2.79
N ALA A 106 -0.87 18.55 -3.90
CA ALA A 106 -1.74 18.42 -5.06
C ALA A 106 -1.68 17.01 -5.67
N ILE A 107 -0.48 16.40 -5.74
CA ILE A 107 -0.30 15.02 -6.22
C ILE A 107 -1.03 14.03 -5.30
N VAL A 108 -0.91 14.18 -3.98
CA VAL A 108 -1.60 13.30 -3.01
C VAL A 108 -3.11 13.45 -3.11
N ILE A 109 -3.64 14.67 -3.17
CA ILE A 109 -5.08 14.93 -3.33
C ILE A 109 -5.60 14.30 -4.63
N PHE A 110 -4.86 14.46 -5.73
CA PHE A 110 -5.22 13.84 -7.00
C PHE A 110 -5.23 12.31 -6.92
N ALA A 111 -4.21 11.69 -6.30
CA ALA A 111 -4.15 10.25 -6.12
C ALA A 111 -5.34 9.72 -5.30
N VAL A 112 -5.68 10.38 -4.19
CA VAL A 112 -6.81 9.99 -3.32
C VAL A 112 -8.15 10.21 -4.01
N SER A 113 -8.28 11.26 -4.83
CA SER A 113 -9.54 11.58 -5.53
C SER A 113 -10.04 10.45 -6.42
N HIS A 114 -9.14 9.68 -7.04
CA HIS A 114 -9.49 8.50 -7.84
C HIS A 114 -9.89 7.29 -6.99
N SER A 115 -9.40 7.20 -5.74
CA SER A 115 -9.77 6.11 -4.83
C SER A 115 -11.12 6.34 -4.13
N LEU A 116 -11.63 7.58 -4.14
CA LEU A 116 -12.93 7.90 -3.56
C LEU A 116 -14.06 7.49 -4.51
N HIS A 117 -14.73 6.38 -4.19
CA HIS A 117 -15.93 5.93 -4.91
C HIS A 117 -17.20 6.23 -4.08
N PRO A 118 -17.75 7.46 -4.13
CA PRO A 118 -18.96 7.80 -3.37
C PRO A 118 -20.18 6.97 -3.80
N ALA A 119 -20.16 6.40 -5.01
CA ALA A 119 -21.19 5.50 -5.51
C ALA A 119 -21.32 4.20 -4.70
N VAL A 120 -20.28 3.79 -3.94
CA VAL A 120 -20.35 2.65 -3.02
C VAL A 120 -21.38 2.90 -1.92
N PHE A 121 -21.67 4.16 -1.56
CA PHE A 121 -22.68 4.49 -0.55
C PHE A 121 -24.13 4.38 -1.06
N ARG A 122 -24.35 4.28 -2.39
CA ARG A 122 -25.69 4.29 -2.99
C ARG A 122 -26.56 3.07 -2.62
N PRO A 123 -26.04 1.83 -2.58
CA PRO A 123 -26.80 0.66 -2.14
C PRO A 123 -27.21 0.73 -0.66
N TYR A 124 -26.39 1.38 0.20
CA TYR A 124 -26.70 1.55 1.63
C TYR A 124 -27.93 2.42 1.88
N TRP A 125 -28.24 3.35 0.97
CA TRP A 125 -29.46 4.16 1.06
C TRP A 125 -30.71 3.39 0.62
N ALA A 126 -30.54 2.37 -0.24
CA ALA A 126 -31.62 1.51 -0.72
C ALA A 126 -31.95 0.36 0.25
N TRP A 127 -30.96 -0.15 0.99
CA TRP A 127 -31.16 -1.21 1.98
C TRP A 127 -31.48 -0.64 3.37
N HIS A 128 -32.78 -0.47 3.63
CA HIS A 128 -33.30 0.10 4.88
C HIS A 128 -33.08 -0.75 6.16
N ARG A 129 -32.49 -1.96 6.08
CA ARG A 129 -32.43 -2.90 7.22
C ARG A 129 -31.07 -3.08 7.88
N ASP A 130 -29.99 -2.63 7.26
CA ASP A 130 -28.63 -2.99 7.72
C ASP A 130 -27.89 -1.82 8.41
N ARG A 131 -28.56 -0.68 8.64
CA ARG A 131 -27.97 0.54 9.22
C ARG A 131 -27.37 0.33 10.61
N LEU A 132 -27.89 -0.62 11.40
CA LEU A 132 -27.43 -0.84 12.77
C LEU A 132 -26.14 -1.69 12.86
N VAL A 133 -25.90 -2.57 11.89
CA VAL A 133 -24.72 -3.45 11.89
C VAL A 133 -23.47 -2.70 11.42
N VAL A 134 -23.63 -1.70 10.55
CA VAL A 134 -22.52 -0.92 9.97
C VAL A 134 -22.06 0.25 10.86
N ILE A 135 -22.93 0.82 11.70
CA ILE A 135 -22.54 1.88 12.65
C ILE A 135 -21.81 1.29 13.88
N ALA A 136 -22.02 0.01 14.16
CA ALA A 136 -21.48 -0.67 15.35
C ALA A 136 -20.17 -1.44 15.08
N ALA A 137 -19.72 -1.56 13.83
CA ALA A 137 -18.50 -2.25 13.41
C ALA A 137 -17.44 -1.24 12.97
#